data_AF-A0A962KQF5-F1
#
_entry.id   AF-A0A962KQF5-F1
#
_cell.length_a   1.000
_cell.length_b   1.000
_cell.length_c   1.000
_cell.angle_alpha   90.00
_cell.angle_beta   90.00
_cell.angle_gamma   90.00
#
_symmetry.space_group_name_H-M   'P 1'
#
loop_
_entity.id
_entity.type
_entity.pdbx_description
1 polymer ?
#
loop_
_entity_poly.entity_id
_entity_poly.type
_entity_poly.pdbx_seq_one_letter_code
_entity_poly.pdbx_strand_id
1 'polypeptide(L)' 'MSVLLYLIPIALFLGLIGLAAFIWSIKSGQYDDLEGAALRILMDDDEPVKQAEKNTPEKNLENKLS' A
#
# COMPACT_ATOMS: atom_id res chain seq x y z
N MET A 1 41.63 -2.16 24.79
CA MET A 1 41.68 -2.26 23.32
C MET A 1 41.09 -3.59 22.83
N SER A 2 39.87 -3.93 23.28
CA SER A 2 39.19 -5.18 22.92
C SER A 2 37.73 -4.95 22.51
N VAL A 3 37.17 -3.76 22.79
CA VAL A 3 35.78 -3.45 22.46
C VAL A 3 35.52 -3.44 20.95
N LEU A 4 36.51 -2.98 20.16
CA LEU A 4 36.41 -2.94 18.70
C LEU A 4 36.23 -4.35 18.11
N LEU A 5 36.82 -5.38 18.72
CA LEU A 5 36.66 -6.78 18.29
C LEU A 5 35.21 -7.26 18.39
N TYR A 6 34.43 -6.72 19.33
CA TYR A 6 33.01 -7.02 19.46
C TYR A 6 32.14 -6.06 18.67
N LEU A 7 32.51 -4.78 18.61
CA LEU A 7 31.69 -3.74 17.98
C LEU A 7 31.63 -3.88 16.46
N ILE A 8 32.74 -4.27 15.82
CA ILE A 8 32.80 -4.49 14.37
C ILE A 8 31.81 -5.59 13.91
N PRO A 9 31.84 -6.83 14.45
CA PRO A 9 30.89 -7.85 14.02
C PRO A 9 29.45 -7.51 14.37
N ILE A 10 29.19 -6.85 15.51
CA ILE A 10 27.84 -6.41 15.88
C ILE A 10 27.31 -5.37 14.89
N ALA A 11 28.11 -4.38 14.52
CA ALA A 11 27.72 -3.36 13.55
C ALA A 11 27.48 -3.95 12.16
N LEU A 12 28.34 -4.88 11.70
CA LEU A 12 28.15 -5.59 10.44
C LEU A 12 26.86 -6.43 10.44
N PHE A 13 26.59 -7.13 11.54
CA PHE A 13 25.37 -7.93 11.70
C PHE A 13 24.10 -7.07 11.66
N LEU A 14 24.10 -5.95 12.40
CA LEU A 14 23.01 -4.97 12.37
C LEU A 14 22.83 -4.37 10.97
N GLY A 15 23.92 -4.05 10.28
CA GLY A 15 23.89 -3.57 8.90
C GLY A 15 23.30 -4.58 7.93
N LEU A 16 23.68 -5.86 8.06
CA LEU A 16 23.14 -6.95 7.24
C LEU A 16 21.64 -7.16 7.50
N ILE A 17 21.19 -7.11 8.75
CA ILE A 17 19.77 -7.20 9.09
C ILE A 17 19.00 -6.02 8.46
N GLY A 18 19.50 -4.79 8.61
CA GLY A 18 18.89 -3.61 8.04
C GLY A 18 18.80 -3.69 6.51
N LEU A 19 19.87 -4.14 5.86
CA LEU A 19 19.91 -4.32 4.40
C LEU A 19 18.92 -5.40 3.94
N ALA A 20 18.86 -6.54 4.64
CA ALA A 20 17.92 -7.60 4.32
C ALA A 20 16.46 -7.15 4.48
N ALA A 21 16.15 -6.43 5.57
CA ALA A 21 14.83 -5.86 5.81
C ALA A 21 14.47 -4.82 4.73
N PHE A 22 15.41 -3.98 4.32
CA PHE A 22 15.22 -2.99 3.27
C PHE A 22 14.92 -3.66 1.91
N ILE A 23 15.71 -4.66 1.51
CA ILE A 23 15.47 -5.41 0.26
C ILE A 23 14.11 -6.13 0.31
N TRP A 24 13.77 -6.73 1.45
CA TRP A 24 12.46 -7.35 1.65
C TRP A 24 11.32 -6.34 1.52
N SER A 25 11.47 -5.13 2.07
CA SER A 25 10.48 -4.05 1.95
C SER A 25 10.25 -3.65 0.49
N ILE A 26 11.31 -3.49 -0.30
CA ILE A 26 11.16 -3.19 -1.74
C ILE A 26 10.45 -4.34 -2.46
N LYS A 27 10.88 -5.58 -2.21
CA LYS A 27 10.31 -6.77 -2.88
C LYS A 27 8.86 -7.05 -2.47
N SER A 28 8.41 -6.55 -1.33
CA SER A 28 7.05 -6.78 -0.82
C SER A 28 5.95 -6.09 -1.64
N GLY A 29 6.30 -5.26 -2.63
CA GLY A 29 5.32 -4.66 -3.55
C GLY A 29 4.45 -3.57 -2.91
N GLN A 30 4.71 -3.20 -1.66
CA GLN A 30 3.99 -2.15 -0.94
C GLN A 30 4.13 -0.75 -1.59
N TYR A 31 5.06 -0.59 -2.53
CA TYR A 31 5.24 0.65 -3.29
C TYR A 31 4.26 0.78 -4.47
N ASP A 32 3.81 -0.33 -5.07
CA ASP A 32 2.87 -0.30 -6.20
C ASP A 32 1.48 0.24 -5.78
N ASP A 33 1.07 -0.03 -4.53
CA ASP A 33 -0.19 0.47 -3.97
C ASP A 33 -0.16 2.00 -3.73
N LEU A 34 1.02 2.56 -3.40
CA LEU A 34 1.20 4.01 -3.24
C LEU A 34 1.14 4.74 -4.58
N GLU A 35 1.67 4.15 -5.65
CA GLU A 35 1.65 4.74 -6.99
C GLU A 35 0.21 4.81 -7.55
N GLY A 36 -0.60 3.78 -7.32
CA GLY A 36 -2.03 3.80 -7.64
C GLY A 36 -2.85 4.81 -6.83
N ALA A 37 -2.54 4.99 -5.55
CA ALA A 37 -3.20 5.99 -4.70
C ALA A 37 -2.85 7.43 -5.12
N ALA A 38 -1.60 7.70 -5.50
CA ALA A 38 -1.17 9.00 -6.01
C ALA A 38 -1.84 9.35 -7.35
N LEU A 39 -1.99 8.35 -8.24
CA LEU A 39 -2.72 8.54 -9.50
C LEU A 39 -4.20 8.88 -9.25
N ARG A 40 -4.85 8.20 -8.29
CA ARG A 40 -6.25 8.50 -7.93
C ARG A 40 -6.42 9.91 -7.39
N ILE A 41 -5.53 10.39 -6.51
CA ILE A 41 -5.65 11.73 -5.92
C ILE A 41 -5.45 12.85 -6.94
N LEU A 42 -4.61 12.62 -7.95
CA LEU A 42 -4.35 13.60 -9.01
C LEU A 42 -5.45 13.61 -10.07
N MET A 43 -6.13 12.48 -10.29
CA MET A 43 -7.26 12.37 -11.23
C MET A 43 -8.61 12.72 -10.58
N ASP A 44 -8.76 12.58 -9.26
CA ASP A 44 -10.00 12.90 -8.54
C ASP A 44 -10.29 14.41 -8.42
N ASP A 45 -9.32 15.29 -8.71
CA ASP A 45 -9.56 16.75 -8.78
C ASP A 45 -10.40 17.15 -10.01
N ASP A 46 -10.47 16.29 -11.05
CA ASP A 46 -11.15 16.59 -12.32
C ASP A 46 -12.40 15.72 -12.58
N GLU A 47 -12.74 14.75 -11.72
CA GLU A 47 -13.91 13.88 -11.91
C GLU A 47 -15.02 14.11 -10.85
N PRO A 48 -16.24 14.52 -11.25
CA PRO A 48 -17.36 14.53 -10.32
C PRO A 48 -17.68 13.09 -9.90
N VAL A 49 -17.62 12.84 -8.60
CA VAL A 49 -17.94 11.56 -7.93
C VAL A 49 -19.23 10.93 -8.48
N LYS A 50 -19.11 10.05 -9.48
CA LYS A 50 -20.21 9.27 -10.06
C LYS A 50 -20.21 7.85 -9.51
N GLN A 51 -20.31 7.66 -8.19
CA GLN A 51 -20.45 6.30 -7.64
C GLN A 51 -21.52 6.11 -6.55
N ALA A 52 -22.40 7.08 -6.33
CA ALA A 52 -23.50 6.93 -5.36
C ALA A 52 -24.88 6.64 -5.98
N GLU A 53 -24.98 6.18 -7.24
CA GLU A 53 -26.28 5.95 -7.90
C GLU A 53 -26.36 4.63 -8.69
N LYS A 54 -25.83 3.54 -8.13
CA LYS A 54 -26.03 2.19 -8.69
C LYS A 54 -26.65 1.16 -7.76
N ASN A 55 -27.33 1.65 -6.71
CA ASN A 55 -28.21 0.83 -5.88
C ASN A 55 -29.60 1.47 -5.84
N THR A 56 -30.22 1.66 -7.01
CA THR A 56 -31.65 2.01 -7.11
C THR A 56 -32.48 0.82 -6.59
N PRO A 57 -33.30 0.99 -5.53
CA PRO A 57 -34.19 -0.06 -5.03
C PRO A 57 -35.31 -0.45 -6.00
N GLU A 58 -35.50 0.29 -7.11
CA GLU A 58 -36.64 0.14 -8.02
C GLU A 58 -36.74 -1.23 -8.70
N LYS A 59 -35.61 -1.90 -8.97
CA LYS A 59 -35.66 -3.19 -9.68
C LYS A 59 -36.30 -4.32 -8.86
N ASN A 60 -36.48 -4.13 -7.55
CA ASN A 60 -37.15 -5.10 -6.67
C ASN A 60 -38.67 -4.86 -6.51
N LEU A 61 -39.21 -3.74 -6.98
CA LEU A 61 -40.65 -3.45 -6.90
C LEU A 61 -41.41 -4.05 -8.09
N GLU A 62 -40.83 -4.04 -9.29
CA GLU A 62 -41.47 -4.62 -10.48
C GLU A 62 -41.63 -6.15 -10.38
N ASN A 63 -40.67 -6.84 -9.76
CA ASN A 63 -40.76 -8.29 -9.51
C ASN A 63 -41.72 -8.68 -8.37
N LYS A 64 -42.24 -7.71 -7.60
CA LYS A 64 -43.19 -7.93 -6.50
C LYS A 64 -44.63 -7.58 -6.85
N LEU A 65 -44.86 -6.85 -7.93
CA LEU A 65 -46.19 -6.53 -8.47
C LEU A 65 -46.58 -7.38 -9.70
N SER A 66 -45.72 -8.32 -10.09
CA SER A 66 -45.98 -9.33 -11.14
C SER A 66 -46.49 -10.64 -10.55
#